data_AF-A0A948LTH1-F1
#
_entry.id   AF-A0A948LTH1-F1
#
_cell.length_a   1.000
_cell.length_b   1.000
_cell.length_c   1.000
_cell.angle_alpha   90.00
_cell.angle_beta   90.00
_cell.angle_gamma   90.00
#
_symmetry.space_group_name_H-M   'P 1'
#
loop_
_entity.id
_entity.type
_entity.pdbx_description
1 polymer ?
#
loop_
_entity_poly.entity_id
_entity_poly.type
_entity_poly.pdbx_seq_one_letter_code
_entity_poly.pdbx_strand_id
1 'polypeptide(L)'
;MPAPPERNEKKRATLAAVGSILLWCASGVCFARGARLLGPMSYLTLMTAFHFTLCALMAAAVAAIRGEWQNLPPIGAEAFFWILFGGIGPVGLAYHWWEIGVKRGHVPLISTLAYFIPIGSTLLIGILFRKAMGPGLLFGSVLIAAGAWLAGRTQGSKE
;
A
#
# COMPACT_ATOMS: atom_id res chain seq x y z
N MET A 1 -18.31 30.71 -11.37
CA MET A 1 -17.40 29.97 -10.46
C MET A 1 -16.09 29.75 -11.22
N PRO A 2 -15.00 30.49 -10.94
CA PRO A 2 -13.73 30.28 -11.63
C PRO A 2 -13.15 28.92 -11.21
N ALA A 3 -12.76 28.09 -12.18
CA ALA A 3 -12.10 26.81 -11.93
C ALA A 3 -10.83 27.03 -11.08
N PRO A 4 -10.58 26.20 -10.04
CA PRO A 4 -9.36 26.34 -9.26
C PRO A 4 -8.14 26.16 -10.17
N PRO A 5 -7.07 26.95 -9.98
CA PRO A 5 -5.92 26.92 -10.87
C PRO A 5 -5.22 25.55 -10.79
N GLU A 6 -5.33 24.77 -11.87
CA GLU A 6 -4.86 23.38 -12.05
C GLU A 6 -3.42 23.14 -11.55
N ARG A 7 -2.57 24.18 -11.59
CA ARG A 7 -1.18 24.17 -11.10
C ARG A 7 -1.08 23.99 -9.58
N ASN A 8 -1.98 24.58 -8.81
CA ASN A 8 -1.99 24.47 -7.34
C ASN A 8 -2.46 23.09 -6.89
N GLU A 9 -3.40 22.50 -7.62
CA GLU A 9 -3.88 21.14 -7.35
C GLU A 9 -2.78 20.11 -7.62
N LYS A 10 -2.07 20.21 -8.76
CA LYS A 10 -0.91 19.35 -9.07
C LYS A 10 0.16 19.44 -8.00
N LYS A 11 0.53 20.65 -7.54
CA LYS A 11 1.50 20.83 -6.45
C LYS A 11 1.05 20.18 -5.14
N ARG A 12 -0.22 20.34 -4.75
CA ARG A 12 -0.78 19.73 -3.54
C ARG A 12 -0.78 18.20 -3.63
N ALA A 13 -1.12 17.65 -4.79
CA ALA A 13 -1.07 16.22 -5.04
C ALA A 13 0.35 15.66 -4.95
N THR A 14 1.34 16.34 -5.55
CA THR A 14 2.76 15.95 -5.43
C THR A 14 3.23 16.01 -3.98
N LEU A 15 2.87 17.06 -3.23
CA LEU A 15 3.25 17.19 -1.83
C LEU A 15 2.65 16.06 -0.97
N ALA A 16 1.38 15.72 -1.21
CA ALA A 16 0.72 14.61 -0.54
C ALA A 16 1.36 13.26 -0.88
N ALA A 17 1.75 13.05 -2.13
CA ALA A 17 2.45 11.84 -2.56
C ALA A 17 3.84 11.72 -1.92
N VAL A 18 4.60 12.82 -1.85
CA VAL A 18 5.89 12.81 -1.15
C VAL A 18 5.70 12.52 0.34
N GLY A 19 4.69 13.15 0.96
CA GLY A 19 4.33 12.91 2.35
C GLY A 19 3.98 11.43 2.64
N SER A 20 3.20 10.79 1.77
CA SER A 20 2.84 9.37 1.94
C SER A 20 4.04 8.44 1.77
N ILE A 21 4.94 8.72 0.83
CA ILE A 21 6.18 7.95 0.64
C ILE A 21 7.07 8.06 1.88
N LEU A 22 7.28 9.27 2.40
CA LEU A 22 8.09 9.47 3.60
C LEU A 22 7.48 8.79 4.83
N LEU A 23 6.16 8.87 4.98
CA LEU A 23 5.44 8.19 6.06
C LEU A 23 5.61 6.67 5.97
N TRP A 24 5.52 6.12 4.76
CA TRP A 24 5.75 4.69 4.51
C TRP A 24 7.18 4.28 4.84
N CYS A 25 8.18 5.03 4.37
CA CYS A 25 9.59 4.76 4.68
C CYS A 25 9.88 4.84 6.19
N ALA A 26 9.35 5.85 6.87
CA ALA A 26 9.51 6.01 8.32
C ALA A 26 8.89 4.84 9.09
N SER A 27 7.73 4.34 8.66
CA SER A 27 7.09 3.17 9.28
C SER A 27 7.98 1.91 9.17
N GLY A 28 8.70 1.73 8.05
CA GLY A 28 9.64 0.64 7.85
C GLY A 28 10.86 0.71 8.78
N VAL A 29 11.37 1.90 9.08
CA VAL A 29 12.48 2.10 10.02
C VAL A 29 12.03 1.84 11.47
N CYS A 30 10.85 2.33 11.84
CA CYS A 30 10.23 2.02 13.13
C CYS A 30 10.03 0.50 13.28
N PHE A 31 9.59 -0.18 12.22
CA PHE A 31 9.49 -1.63 12.17
C PHE A 31 10.82 -2.34 12.41
N ALA A 32 11.87 -1.96 11.67
CA ALA A 32 13.19 -2.59 11.82
C ALA A 32 13.78 -2.38 13.22
N ARG A 33 13.52 -1.24 13.86
CA ARG A 33 14.02 -0.92 15.20
C ARG A 33 13.18 -1.55 16.31
N GLY A 34 11.87 -1.54 16.16
CA GLY A 34 10.91 -2.10 17.13
C GLY A 34 10.90 -3.63 17.16
N ALA A 35 11.10 -4.27 16.01
CA ALA A 35 11.22 -5.73 15.92
C ALA A 35 12.41 -6.28 16.74
N ARG A 36 13.47 -5.49 16.95
CA ARG A 36 14.63 -5.86 17.78
C ARG A 36 14.35 -5.80 19.29
N LEU A 37 13.36 -5.02 19.72
CA LEU A 37 13.07 -4.76 21.14
C LEU A 37 11.98 -5.69 21.70
N LEU A 38 10.88 -5.86 20.98
CA LEU A 38 9.66 -6.54 21.47
C LEU A 38 9.41 -7.92 20.83
N GLY A 39 10.32 -8.35 19.96
CA GLY A 39 10.12 -9.49 19.08
C GLY A 39 9.31 -9.12 17.83
N PRO A 40 9.61 -9.71 16.67
CA PRO A 40 8.97 -9.35 15.40
C PRO A 40 7.44 -9.49 15.41
N MET A 41 6.92 -10.53 16.10
CA MET A 41 5.49 -10.86 16.15
C MET A 41 4.66 -9.81 16.90
N SER A 42 5.09 -9.46 18.11
CA SER A 42 4.37 -8.53 18.98
C SER A 42 4.41 -7.12 18.41
N TYR A 43 5.57 -6.71 17.86
CA TYR A 43 5.71 -5.37 17.28
C TYR A 43 4.90 -5.18 16.01
N LEU A 44 4.86 -6.16 15.10
CA LEU A 44 4.08 -6.04 13.87
C LEU A 44 2.58 -5.90 14.17
N THR A 45 2.06 -6.75 15.06
CA THR A 45 0.64 -6.76 15.44
C THR A 45 0.22 -5.44 16.07
N LEU A 46 1.03 -4.89 16.97
CA LEU A 46 0.80 -3.58 17.60
C LEU A 46 0.85 -2.45 16.58
N MET A 47 1.82 -2.48 15.65
CA MET A 47 1.91 -1.48 14.58
C MET A 47 0.70 -1.52 13.64
N THR A 48 0.27 -2.70 13.20
CA THR A 48 -0.90 -2.82 12.33
C THR A 48 -2.17 -2.37 13.04
N ALA A 49 -2.38 -2.77 14.30
CA ALA A 49 -3.52 -2.33 15.08
C ALA A 49 -3.54 -0.80 15.25
N PHE A 50 -2.38 -0.21 15.58
CA PHE A 50 -2.25 1.24 15.69
C PHE A 50 -2.54 1.94 14.36
N HIS A 51 -2.04 1.42 13.24
CA HIS A 51 -2.26 2.01 11.92
C HIS A 51 -3.75 1.99 11.53
N PHE A 52 -4.42 0.85 11.66
CA PHE A 52 -5.85 0.73 11.37
C PHE A 52 -6.69 1.63 12.28
N THR A 53 -6.34 1.70 13.57
CA THR A 53 -7.03 2.57 14.54
C THR A 53 -6.85 4.04 14.18
N LEU A 54 -5.62 4.46 13.85
CA LEU A 54 -5.33 5.83 13.45
C LEU A 54 -6.05 6.22 12.15
N CYS A 55 -6.06 5.33 11.15
CA CYS A 55 -6.82 5.54 9.91
C CYS A 55 -8.31 5.66 10.18
N ALA A 56 -8.88 4.82 11.04
CA ALA A 56 -10.29 4.90 11.43
C ALA A 56 -10.61 6.21 12.16
N LEU A 57 -9.75 6.66 13.08
CA LEU A 57 -9.90 7.93 13.78
C LEU A 57 -9.79 9.13 12.82
N MET A 58 -8.85 9.11 11.89
CA MET A 58 -8.72 10.15 10.87
C MET A 58 -9.96 10.20 9.96
N ALA A 59 -10.46 9.05 9.51
CA ALA A 59 -11.68 8.97 8.72
C ALA A 59 -12.90 9.53 9.50
N ALA A 60 -13.04 9.16 10.77
CA ALA A 60 -14.09 9.68 11.65
C ALA A 60 -13.98 11.19 11.85
N ALA A 61 -12.77 11.72 12.06
CA ALA A 61 -12.53 13.15 12.20
C ALA A 61 -12.88 13.91 10.92
N VAL A 62 -12.53 13.38 9.74
CA VAL A 62 -12.91 14.00 8.46
C VAL A 62 -14.43 13.98 8.27
N ALA A 63 -15.09 12.86 8.57
CA ALA A 63 -16.55 12.77 8.52
C ALA A 63 -17.21 13.78 9.48
N ALA A 64 -16.60 14.03 10.65
CA ALA A 64 -17.06 15.03 11.63
C ALA A 64 -16.95 16.45 11.11
N ILE A 65 -15.81 16.80 10.53
CA ILE A 65 -15.57 18.13 9.97
C ILE A 65 -16.48 18.40 8.77
N ARG A 66 -16.78 17.37 7.96
CA ARG A 66 -17.66 17.50 6.79
C ARG A 66 -19.15 17.43 7.10
N GLY A 67 -19.55 17.10 8.34
CA GLY A 67 -20.95 16.92 8.71
C GLY A 67 -21.62 15.76 7.96
N GLU A 68 -20.85 14.78 7.49
CA GLU A 68 -21.36 13.67 6.68
C GLU A 68 -21.95 12.54 7.55
N TRP A 69 -21.84 12.63 8.88
CA TRP A 69 -22.38 11.64 9.82
C TRP A 69 -23.89 11.41 9.65
N GLN A 70 -24.66 12.45 9.31
CA GLN A 70 -26.10 12.30 9.10
C GLN A 70 -26.46 11.67 7.74
N ASN A 71 -25.52 11.61 6.78
CA ASN A 71 -25.75 11.12 5.41
C ASN A 71 -25.10 9.74 5.16
N LEU A 72 -24.65 9.06 6.22
CA LEU A 72 -24.09 7.73 6.10
C LEU A 72 -25.19 6.74 5.67
N PRO A 73 -24.96 5.95 4.61
CA PRO A 73 -25.90 4.90 4.25
C PRO A 73 -26.04 3.92 5.44
N PRO A 74 -27.25 3.39 5.69
CA PRO A 74 -27.45 2.42 6.75
C PRO A 74 -26.52 1.23 6.52
N ILE A 75 -25.87 0.78 7.60
CA ILE A 75 -24.89 -0.31 7.55
C ILE A 75 -25.66 -1.63 7.33
N GLY A 76 -25.88 -1.97 6.06
CA GLY A 76 -26.57 -3.20 5.67
C GLY A 76 -25.66 -4.43 5.79
N ALA A 77 -26.27 -5.62 5.68
CA ALA A 77 -25.55 -6.89 5.67
C ALA A 77 -24.47 -6.96 4.56
N GLU A 78 -24.71 -6.30 3.43
CA GLU A 78 -23.76 -6.19 2.34
C GLU A 78 -22.49 -5.41 2.74
N ALA A 79 -22.62 -4.32 3.50
CA ALA A 79 -21.47 -3.55 3.99
C ALA A 79 -20.59 -4.41 4.92
N PHE A 80 -21.22 -5.18 5.82
CA PHE A 80 -20.51 -6.14 6.65
C PHE A 80 -19.80 -7.21 5.84
N PHE A 81 -20.45 -7.74 4.79
CA PHE A 81 -19.83 -8.71 3.90
C PHE A 81 -18.58 -8.13 3.23
N TRP A 82 -18.64 -6.92 2.68
CA TRP A 82 -17.46 -6.28 2.07
C TRP A 82 -16.35 -5.96 3.07
N ILE A 83 -16.69 -5.55 4.29
CA ILE A 83 -15.70 -5.29 5.35
C ILE A 83 -14.99 -6.59 5.76
N LEU A 84 -15.75 -7.65 6.01
CA LEU A 84 -15.19 -8.96 6.38
C LEU A 84 -14.40 -9.57 5.23
N PHE A 85 -14.95 -9.53 4.02
CA PHE A 85 -14.27 -10.02 2.83
C PHE A 85 -12.97 -9.26 2.59
N GLY A 86 -12.97 -7.92 2.63
CA GLY A 86 -11.78 -7.09 2.44
C GLY A 86 -10.74 -7.27 3.54
N GLY A 87 -11.18 -7.34 4.80
CA GLY A 87 -10.30 -7.48 5.96
C GLY A 87 -9.67 -8.87 6.06
N ILE A 88 -10.46 -9.94 5.99
CA ILE A 88 -9.97 -11.33 6.14
C ILE A 88 -9.37 -11.84 4.83
N GLY A 89 -9.96 -11.48 3.68
CA GLY A 89 -9.55 -11.94 2.37
C GLY A 89 -8.25 -11.27 1.90
N PRO A 90 -8.31 -10.25 1.03
CA PRO A 90 -7.12 -9.73 0.38
C PRO A 90 -6.14 -9.07 1.37
N VAL A 91 -6.63 -8.33 2.38
CA VAL A 91 -5.74 -7.64 3.32
C VAL A 91 -5.09 -8.62 4.30
N GLY A 92 -5.88 -9.48 4.93
CA GLY A 92 -5.42 -10.49 5.88
C GLY A 92 -4.44 -11.50 5.25
N LEU A 93 -4.79 -12.08 4.10
CA LEU A 93 -3.89 -13.01 3.40
C LEU A 93 -2.61 -12.30 2.93
N ALA A 94 -2.70 -11.08 2.39
CA ALA A 94 -1.52 -10.36 1.91
C ALA A 94 -0.55 -10.08 3.05
N TYR A 95 -1.04 -9.66 4.22
CA TYR A 95 -0.20 -9.49 5.41
C TYR A 95 0.41 -10.80 5.88
N HIS A 96 -0.35 -11.90 5.88
CA HIS A 96 0.15 -13.21 6.26
C HIS A 96 1.28 -13.69 5.33
N TRP A 97 1.13 -13.55 4.01
CA TRP A 97 2.19 -13.87 3.05
C TRP A 97 3.39 -12.94 3.16
N TRP A 98 3.16 -11.64 3.39
CA TRP A 98 4.22 -10.68 3.64
C TRP A 98 5.05 -11.07 4.86
N GLU A 99 4.40 -11.49 5.95
CA GLU A 99 5.09 -11.97 7.14
C GLU A 99 5.98 -13.19 6.87
N ILE A 100 5.45 -14.19 6.16
CA ILE A 100 6.22 -15.39 5.78
C ILE A 100 7.41 -14.98 4.93
N GLY A 101 7.20 -14.09 3.97
CA GLY A 101 8.24 -13.53 3.13
C GLY A 101 9.35 -12.87 3.96
N VAL A 102 9.02 -11.90 4.81
CA VAL A 102 10.03 -11.15 5.58
C VAL A 102 10.76 -12.03 6.60
N LYS A 103 10.10 -13.05 7.17
CA LYS A 103 10.71 -13.95 8.17
C LYS A 103 11.58 -15.06 7.58
N ARG A 104 11.18 -15.64 6.45
CA ARG A 104 11.85 -16.82 5.86
C ARG A 104 12.57 -16.54 4.54
N GLY A 105 12.32 -15.40 3.92
CA GLY A 105 12.84 -15.05 2.60
C GLY A 105 13.97 -14.02 2.64
N HIS A 106 14.55 -13.78 1.46
CA HIS A 106 15.55 -12.75 1.25
C HIS A 106 14.86 -11.39 1.13
N VAL A 107 14.93 -10.57 2.20
CA VAL A 107 14.30 -9.24 2.28
C VAL A 107 14.61 -8.34 1.06
N PRO A 108 15.86 -8.27 0.55
CA PRO A 108 16.16 -7.45 -0.63
C PRO A 108 15.46 -7.94 -1.91
N LEU A 109 15.27 -9.24 -2.04
CA LEU A 109 14.60 -9.87 -3.18
C LEU A 109 13.09 -9.62 -3.11
N ILE A 110 12.50 -9.66 -1.91
CA ILE A 110 11.09 -9.30 -1.66
C ILE A 110 10.84 -7.82 -1.99
N SER A 111 11.74 -6.93 -1.58
CA SER A 111 11.63 -5.51 -1.93
C SER A 111 11.72 -5.28 -3.44
N THR A 112 12.50 -6.10 -4.15
CA THR A 112 12.58 -6.04 -5.61
C THR A 112 11.28 -6.54 -6.25
N LEU A 113 10.71 -7.61 -5.70
CA LEU A 113 9.45 -8.17 -6.15
C LEU A 113 8.27 -7.21 -5.92
N ALA A 114 8.33 -6.38 -4.88
CA ALA A 114 7.32 -5.35 -4.60
C ALA A 114 7.20 -4.31 -5.74
N TYR A 115 8.27 -4.06 -6.51
CA TYR A 115 8.18 -3.19 -7.69
C TYR A 115 7.32 -3.77 -8.81
N PHE A 116 7.00 -5.07 -8.79
CA PHE A 116 6.07 -5.67 -9.75
C PHE A 116 4.59 -5.45 -9.39
N ILE A 117 4.28 -5.00 -8.16
CA ILE A 117 2.90 -4.76 -7.70
C ILE A 117 2.11 -3.83 -8.65
N PRO A 118 2.64 -2.69 -9.14
CA PRO A 118 1.93 -1.81 -10.06
C PRO A 118 1.58 -2.50 -11.39
N ILE A 119 2.48 -3.35 -11.90
CA ILE A 119 2.25 -4.13 -13.13
C ILE A 119 1.16 -5.15 -12.90
N GLY A 120 1.27 -5.92 -11.81
CA GLY A 120 0.27 -6.90 -11.40
C GLY A 120 -1.11 -6.27 -11.22
N SER A 121 -1.18 -5.12 -10.54
CA SER A 121 -2.43 -4.37 -10.34
C SER A 121 -3.03 -3.90 -11.67
N THR A 122 -2.21 -3.39 -12.58
CA THR A 122 -2.71 -2.93 -13.89
C THR A 122 -3.19 -4.09 -14.76
N LEU A 123 -2.49 -5.23 -14.75
CA LEU A 123 -2.93 -6.46 -15.42
C LEU A 123 -4.25 -6.97 -14.83
N LEU A 124 -4.36 -7.01 -13.51
CA LEU A 124 -5.58 -7.46 -12.81
C LEU A 124 -6.78 -6.58 -13.20
N ILE A 125 -6.60 -5.25 -13.20
CA ILE A 125 -7.62 -4.30 -13.63
C ILE A 125 -7.96 -4.50 -15.11
N GLY A 126 -6.96 -4.68 -15.98
CA GLY A 126 -7.21 -4.91 -17.40
C GLY A 126 -7.96 -6.22 -17.69
N ILE A 127 -7.71 -7.28 -16.90
CA ILE A 127 -8.42 -8.56 -17.02
C ILE A 127 -9.85 -8.45 -16.44
N LEU A 128 -9.99 -7.95 -15.21
CA LEU A 128 -11.28 -7.85 -14.50
C LEU A 128 -12.22 -6.82 -15.13
N PHE A 129 -11.70 -5.67 -15.54
CA PHE A 129 -12.52 -4.54 -16.04
C PHE A 129 -12.42 -4.35 -17.55
N ARG A 130 -11.71 -5.23 -18.28
CA ARG A 130 -11.56 -5.19 -19.76
C ARG A 130 -11.12 -3.81 -20.28
N LYS A 131 -10.37 -3.05 -19.47
CA LYS A 131 -9.96 -1.68 -19.78
C LYS A 131 -8.72 -1.66 -20.68
N ALA A 132 -8.69 -0.76 -21.66
CA ALA A 132 -7.57 -0.62 -22.58
C ALA A 132 -6.26 -0.34 -21.83
N MET A 133 -5.29 -1.25 -21.98
CA MET A 133 -3.95 -1.11 -21.41
C MET A 133 -3.16 -0.11 -22.27
N GLY A 134 -2.76 1.01 -21.69
CA GLY A 134 -1.97 2.02 -22.39
C GLY A 134 -0.57 1.50 -22.73
N PRO A 135 0.03 1.92 -23.87
CA PRO A 135 1.35 1.46 -24.32
C PRO A 135 2.49 1.78 -23.32
N GLY A 136 2.30 2.77 -22.43
CA GLY A 136 3.24 3.07 -21.35
C GLY A 136 3.41 1.95 -20.32
N LEU A 137 2.44 1.04 -20.21
CA LEU A 137 2.53 -0.10 -19.30
C LEU A 137 3.64 -1.08 -19.72
N LEU A 138 3.80 -1.29 -21.03
CA LEU A 138 4.86 -2.14 -21.60
C LEU A 138 6.23 -1.57 -21.24
N PHE A 139 6.46 -0.28 -21.50
CA PHE A 139 7.73 0.38 -21.15
C PHE A 139 8.01 0.35 -19.64
N GLY A 140 7.00 0.64 -18.80
CA GLY A 140 7.14 0.56 -17.34
C GLY A 140 7.47 -0.85 -16.86
N SER A 141 6.83 -1.86 -17.42
CA SER A 141 7.06 -3.26 -17.06
C SER A 141 8.46 -3.76 -17.46
N VAL A 142 8.96 -3.36 -18.64
CA VAL A 142 10.35 -3.64 -19.06
C VAL A 142 11.35 -2.94 -18.15
N LEU A 143 11.10 -1.69 -17.77
CA LEU A 143 12.01 -0.93 -16.90
C LEU A 143 12.10 -1.52 -15.48
N ILE A 144 10.96 -1.96 -14.93
CA ILE A 144 10.90 -2.66 -13.64
C ILE A 144 11.59 -4.03 -13.74
N ALA A 145 11.35 -4.79 -14.81
CA ALA A 145 12.01 -6.08 -15.04
C ALA A 145 13.54 -5.91 -15.17
N ALA A 146 14.00 -4.88 -15.88
CA ALA A 146 15.41 -4.54 -15.98
C ALA A 146 16.00 -4.13 -14.62
N GLY A 147 15.30 -3.30 -13.85
CA GLY A 147 15.70 -2.92 -12.50
C GLY A 147 15.81 -4.12 -11.55
N ALA A 148 14.86 -5.06 -11.64
CA ALA A 148 14.87 -6.29 -10.86
C ALA A 148 16.02 -7.22 -11.23
N TRP A 149 16.30 -7.38 -12.53
CA TRP A 149 17.42 -8.16 -13.02
C TRP A 149 18.78 -7.59 -12.58
N LEU A 150 18.93 -6.26 -12.64
CA LEU A 150 20.14 -5.57 -12.19
C LEU A 150 20.33 -5.71 -10.68
N ALA A 151 19.26 -5.55 -9.90
CA ALA A 151 19.28 -5.70 -8.44
C ALA A 151 19.65 -7.14 -8.01
N GLY A 152 19.20 -8.15 -8.75
CA GLY A 152 19.56 -9.55 -8.50
C GLY A 152 21.06 -9.84 -8.74
N ARG A 153 21.68 -9.20 -9.73
CA ARG A 153 23.11 -9.39 -10.02
C ARG A 153 24.03 -8.77 -8.98
N THR A 154 23.68 -7.61 -8.45
CA THR A 154 24.47 -6.96 -7.39
C THR A 154 24.40 -7.73 -6.06
N GLN A 155 23.30 -8.48 -5.83
CA GLN A 155 23.13 -9.28 -4.62
C GLN A 155 23.95 -10.58 -4.65
N GLY A 156 24.10 -11.22 -5.81
CA GLY A 156 24.93 -12.44 -5.96
C GLY A 156 26.45 -12.21 -5.87
N SER A 157 26.91 -10.96 -5.74
CA SER A 157 28.33 -10.61 -5.61
C SER A 157 28.80 -10.40 -4.16
N LYS A 158 27.92 -10.64 -3.16
CA LYS A 158 28.24 -10.52 -1.73
C LYS A 158 28.37 -11.86 -0.99
N GLU A 159 28.40 -12.97 -1.72
CA GLU A 159 28.83 -14.28 -1.20
C GLU A 159 30.31 -14.52 -1.49
#